data_AF-A0A919QYR4-F1
#
_entry.id   AF-A0A919QYR4-F1
#
_cell.length_a   1.000
_cell.length_b   1.000
_cell.length_c   1.000
_cell.angle_alpha   90.00
_cell.angle_beta   90.00
_cell.angle_gamma   90.00
#
_symmetry.space_group_name_H-M   'P 1'
#
loop_
_entity.id
_entity.type
_entity.pdbx_description
1 polymer ?
#
loop_
_entity_poly.entity_id
_entity_poly.type
_entity_poly.pdbx_seq_one_letter_code
_entity_poly.pdbx_strand_id
1 'polypeptide(L)'
;MSDLMFAVIVVLMVLAVGLSGWGVVRGVRAGRVVRKQLRMHRLVTFPGAPIVGEFAQAMACGAPLLHANGEPWNALVPDREHPSIAIADLRDIWGITDARSWGETVTNLLDAAGGDPAVKVALGIRQRWLAQAGFPPNLAQWRDALLQTGRECGFSEIAITELGAIAERITRYEARLRADGVLPLEGLVHTVRAFDYGRVPPLALWNLRAGYCGEPEARTAVLQAGALAAATYRSWDEYSAGYILGRVLQFDNDEFGMWYDTALATHRVLTGDPASPWRTLAWQARPAPTR
;
A
#
# COMPACT_ATOMS: atom_id res chain seq x y z
N MET A 1 -22.66 -19.96 0.10
CA MET A 1 -22.41 -18.82 -0.82
C MET A 1 -20.94 -18.47 -0.69
N SER A 2 -20.14 -18.81 -1.69
CA SER A 2 -18.68 -18.80 -1.64
C SER A 2 -18.08 -17.44 -2.03
N ASP A 3 -16.88 -17.13 -1.54
CA ASP A 3 -16.08 -15.91 -1.80
C ASP A 3 -15.96 -15.54 -3.30
N LEU A 4 -16.17 -16.50 -4.18
CA LEU A 4 -16.19 -16.34 -5.63
C LEU A 4 -17.38 -15.50 -6.14
N MET A 5 -18.53 -15.57 -5.46
CA MET A 5 -19.75 -14.85 -5.84
C MET A 5 -19.67 -13.36 -5.44
N PHE A 6 -18.89 -13.04 -4.41
CA PHE A 6 -18.62 -11.66 -3.98
C PHE A 6 -17.63 -10.97 -4.93
N ALA A 7 -16.62 -11.69 -5.42
CA ALA A 7 -15.67 -11.18 -6.40
C ALA A 7 -16.33 -10.81 -7.75
N VAL A 8 -17.30 -11.60 -8.22
CA VAL A 8 -18.04 -11.32 -9.47
C VAL A 8 -18.92 -10.06 -9.35
N ILE A 9 -19.54 -9.83 -8.19
CA ILE A 9 -20.36 -8.64 -7.94
C ILE A 9 -19.49 -7.38 -7.81
N VAL A 10 -18.30 -7.49 -7.20
CA VAL A 10 -17.34 -6.37 -7.09
C VAL A 10 -16.77 -6.00 -8.45
N VAL A 11 -16.43 -6.96 -9.31
CA VAL A 11 -15.95 -6.68 -10.69
C VAL A 11 -17.05 -6.01 -11.54
N LEU A 12 -18.31 -6.40 -11.37
CA LEU A 12 -19.43 -5.74 -12.06
C LEU A 12 -19.77 -4.35 -11.48
N MET A 13 -19.54 -4.10 -10.18
CA MET A 13 -19.70 -2.76 -9.59
C MET A 13 -18.56 -1.80 -9.95
N VAL A 14 -17.33 -2.29 -10.13
CA VAL A 14 -16.18 -1.47 -10.55
C VAL A 14 -16.36 -0.92 -11.98
N LEU A 15 -17.10 -1.64 -12.84
CA LEU A 15 -17.46 -1.14 -14.17
C LEU A 15 -18.56 -0.06 -14.17
N ALA A 16 -19.34 0.07 -13.08
CA ALA A 16 -20.39 1.08 -12.96
C ALA A 16 -19.94 2.37 -12.25
N VAL A 17 -18.82 2.37 -11.54
CA VAL A 17 -18.28 3.55 -10.81
C VAL A 17 -17.12 4.23 -11.56
N GLY A 18 -16.71 3.70 -12.71
CA GLY A 18 -15.57 4.19 -13.52
C GLY A 18 -15.73 5.56 -14.20
N LEU A 19 -16.81 6.31 -14.00
CA LEU A 19 -17.04 7.60 -14.64
C LEU A 19 -17.68 8.62 -13.68
N SER A 20 -16.87 9.23 -12.80
CA SER A 20 -17.03 10.63 -12.40
C SER A 20 -15.93 11.08 -11.42
N GLY A 21 -15.16 12.11 -11.81
CA GLY A 21 -14.50 13.02 -10.86
C GLY A 21 -12.98 13.16 -10.92
N TRP A 22 -12.24 12.30 -11.64
CA TRP A 22 -10.77 12.31 -11.56
C TRP A 22 -10.03 13.32 -12.46
N GLY A 23 -10.74 14.04 -13.34
CA GLY A 23 -10.13 14.89 -14.36
C GLY A 23 -9.74 16.32 -13.93
N VAL A 24 -10.32 16.87 -12.86
CA VAL A 24 -10.25 18.33 -12.58
C VAL A 24 -9.18 18.73 -11.54
N VAL A 25 -8.65 17.78 -10.76
CA VAL A 25 -7.68 18.08 -9.68
C VAL A 25 -6.23 18.29 -10.19
N ARG A 26 -6.00 18.12 -11.50
CA ARG A 26 -4.66 18.18 -12.13
C ARG A 26 -3.99 19.57 -12.14
N GLY A 27 -4.73 20.67 -12.06
CA GLY A 27 -4.16 22.03 -12.26
C GLY A 27 -3.63 22.72 -11.00
N VAL A 28 -4.25 22.52 -9.83
CA VAL A 28 -4.02 23.36 -8.63
C VAL A 28 -2.88 22.83 -7.73
N ARG A 29 -2.44 21.58 -7.93
CA ARG A 29 -1.46 20.90 -7.04
C ARG A 29 0.02 21.22 -7.32
N ALA A 30 0.38 21.75 -8.49
CA ALA A 30 1.79 21.95 -8.87
C ALA A 30 2.56 22.94 -7.97
N GLY A 31 1.93 24.03 -7.53
CA GLY A 31 2.58 25.04 -6.68
C GLY A 31 2.82 24.61 -5.22
N ARG A 32 2.07 23.61 -4.72
CA ARG A 32 2.20 23.08 -3.35
C ARG A 32 3.28 21.97 -3.25
N VAL A 33 3.54 21.28 -4.36
CA VAL A 33 4.54 20.20 -4.49
C VAL A 33 5.98 20.73 -4.33
N VAL A 34 6.30 21.88 -4.93
CA VAL A 34 7.65 22.48 -4.90
C VAL A 34 8.07 22.92 -3.49
N ARG A 35 7.14 23.47 -2.68
CA ARG A 35 7.43 23.83 -1.27
C ARG A 35 7.52 22.61 -0.34
N LYS A 36 6.87 21.49 -0.69
CA LYS A 36 6.90 20.24 0.08
C LYS A 36 8.22 19.47 -0.11
N GLN A 37 8.85 19.57 -1.29
CA GLN A 37 10.13 18.92 -1.61
C GLN A 37 11.29 19.33 -0.68
N LEU A 38 11.33 20.57 -0.18
CA LEU A 38 12.39 21.02 0.74
C LEU A 38 12.26 20.48 2.18
N ARG A 39 11.11 19.89 2.55
CA ARG A 39 10.88 19.23 3.86
C ARG A 39 11.06 17.70 3.82
N MET A 40 11.32 17.11 2.65
CA MET A 40 11.40 15.66 2.42
C MET A 40 12.67 14.97 2.97
N HIS A 41 13.53 15.68 3.71
CA HIS A 41 14.85 15.15 4.09
C HIS A 41 14.98 14.73 5.56
N ARG A 42 13.95 14.89 6.39
CA ARG A 42 14.05 14.52 7.80
C ARG A 42 12.86 13.68 8.26
N LEU A 43 13.16 12.50 8.79
CA LEU A 43 12.20 11.70 9.53
C LEU A 43 11.80 12.43 10.80
N VAL A 44 10.50 12.59 11.00
CA VAL A 44 9.93 13.24 12.18
C VAL A 44 9.65 12.16 13.22
N THR A 45 10.23 12.30 14.40
CA THR A 45 9.97 11.43 15.56
C THR A 45 9.36 12.30 16.65
N PHE A 46 8.18 11.94 17.14
CA PHE A 46 7.52 12.66 18.22
C PHE A 46 8.21 12.35 19.56
N PRO A 47 8.71 13.37 20.29
CA PRO A 47 9.35 13.16 21.59
C PRO A 47 8.40 12.54 22.60
N GLY A 48 8.89 11.56 23.38
CA GLY A 48 8.12 10.90 24.43
C GLY A 48 7.13 9.84 23.96
N ALA A 49 6.91 9.69 22.65
CA ALA A 49 6.13 8.57 22.11
C ALA A 49 6.99 7.29 21.97
N PRO A 50 6.38 6.09 22.02
CA PRO A 50 7.10 4.83 21.94
C PRO A 50 7.96 4.72 20.68
N ILE A 51 9.25 4.42 20.83
CA ILE A 51 10.18 4.14 19.72
C ILE A 51 10.51 2.65 19.59
N VAL A 52 9.90 1.82 20.45
CA VAL A 52 10.02 0.36 20.48
C VAL A 52 8.65 -0.26 20.83
N GLY A 53 8.51 -1.56 20.58
CA GLY A 53 7.30 -2.32 20.90
C GLY A 53 6.29 -2.36 19.76
N GLU A 54 5.19 -3.08 19.98
CA GLU A 54 4.21 -3.44 18.94
C GLU A 54 3.57 -2.21 18.29
N PHE A 55 3.24 -1.18 19.08
CA PHE A 55 2.66 0.05 18.54
C PHE A 55 3.64 0.82 17.66
N ALA A 56 4.91 0.93 18.07
CA ALA A 56 5.94 1.57 17.26
C ALA A 56 6.17 0.80 15.94
N GLN A 57 6.19 -0.54 16.01
CA GLN A 57 6.29 -1.42 14.83
C GLN A 57 5.12 -1.20 13.86
N ALA A 58 3.90 -1.13 14.39
CA ALA A 58 2.69 -0.93 13.60
C ALA A 58 2.65 0.46 12.96
N MET A 59 3.02 1.50 13.71
CA MET A 59 3.15 2.86 13.19
C MET A 59 4.25 2.97 12.11
N ALA A 60 5.37 2.27 12.29
CA ALA A 60 6.46 2.21 11.31
C ALA A 60 6.04 1.62 9.96
N CYS A 61 4.99 0.80 9.90
CA CYS A 61 4.39 0.35 8.64
C CYS A 61 3.81 1.54 7.83
N GLY A 62 3.30 2.57 8.52
CA GLY A 62 2.79 3.79 7.90
C GLY A 62 3.84 4.85 7.58
N ALA A 63 5.11 4.59 7.93
CA ALA A 63 6.20 5.54 7.75
C ALA A 63 6.33 6.10 6.31
N PRO A 64 6.08 5.34 5.22
CA PRO A 64 6.21 5.89 3.87
C PRO A 64 5.31 7.11 3.62
N LEU A 65 4.05 7.05 4.05
CA LEU A 65 3.10 8.13 3.82
C LEU A 65 3.17 9.19 4.93
N LEU A 66 3.50 8.81 6.17
CA LEU A 66 3.74 9.78 7.25
C LEU A 66 4.93 10.68 6.91
N HIS A 67 6.06 10.11 6.50
CA HIS A 67 7.25 10.85 6.07
C HIS A 67 6.96 11.80 4.90
N ALA A 68 6.28 11.31 3.86
CA ALA A 68 5.90 12.12 2.69
C ALA A 68 4.95 13.28 3.03
N ASN A 69 4.33 13.27 4.22
CA ASN A 69 3.48 14.34 4.72
C ASN A 69 4.10 15.13 5.89
N GLY A 70 5.33 14.81 6.29
CA GLY A 70 6.03 15.47 7.40
C GLY A 70 5.42 15.16 8.77
N GLU A 71 4.72 14.03 8.89
CA GLU A 71 4.09 13.57 10.13
C GLU A 71 5.03 12.68 10.94
N PRO A 72 4.89 12.65 12.28
CA PRO A 72 5.69 11.80 13.12
C PRO A 72 5.39 10.33 12.84
N TRP A 73 6.44 9.52 12.70
CA TRP A 73 6.27 8.09 12.39
C TRP A 73 5.77 7.28 13.59
N ASN A 74 5.86 7.78 14.83
CA ASN A 74 5.70 6.97 16.06
C ASN A 74 4.52 7.37 16.97
N ALA A 75 3.65 8.30 16.54
CA ALA A 75 2.60 8.82 17.42
C ALA A 75 1.30 9.14 16.69
N LEU A 76 0.17 8.85 17.35
CA LEU A 76 -1.15 9.36 17.00
C LEU A 76 -1.42 10.66 17.75
N VAL A 77 -0.68 11.72 17.40
CA VAL A 77 -0.81 13.01 18.09
C VAL A 77 -2.11 13.68 17.69
N PRO A 78 -3.04 13.96 18.61
CA PRO A 78 -4.33 14.54 18.29
C PRO A 78 -4.29 16.04 17.98
N ASP A 79 -3.10 16.64 17.77
CA ASP A 79 -2.96 18.09 17.62
C ASP A 79 -3.85 18.63 16.49
N ARG A 80 -4.80 19.48 16.89
CA ARG A 80 -5.90 20.00 16.08
C ARG A 80 -5.57 21.33 15.43
N GLU A 81 -4.47 21.98 15.80
CA GLU A 81 -4.19 23.34 15.32
C GLU A 81 -3.85 23.34 13.82
N HIS A 82 -3.17 22.30 13.31
CA HIS A 82 -2.83 22.17 11.89
C HIS A 82 -2.70 20.69 11.45
N PRO A 83 -3.77 20.01 11.01
CA PRO A 83 -3.63 18.67 10.46
C PRO A 83 -2.81 18.74 9.15
N SER A 84 -1.81 17.84 8.95
CA SER A 84 -1.00 17.85 7.71
C SER A 84 -1.83 17.62 6.45
N ILE A 85 -3.02 17.03 6.63
CA ILE A 85 -4.05 16.85 5.63
C ILE A 85 -5.26 17.70 6.02
N ALA A 86 -5.82 18.45 5.09
CA ALA A 86 -7.06 19.18 5.37
C ALA A 86 -8.25 18.19 5.47
N ILE A 87 -9.29 18.52 6.24
CA ILE A 87 -10.55 17.76 6.22
C ILE A 87 -11.10 17.64 4.77
N ALA A 88 -10.90 18.68 3.96
CA ALA A 88 -11.24 18.65 2.54
C ALA A 88 -10.48 17.54 1.78
N ASP A 89 -9.20 17.30 2.09
CA ASP A 89 -8.42 16.22 1.45
C ASP A 89 -8.90 14.83 1.91
N LEU A 90 -9.34 14.65 3.16
CA LEU A 90 -9.97 13.40 3.62
C LEU A 90 -11.24 13.09 2.81
N ARG A 91 -12.09 14.10 2.58
CA ARG A 91 -13.27 13.96 1.73
C ARG A 91 -12.91 13.72 0.26
N ASP A 92 -12.10 14.61 -0.31
CA ASP A 92 -11.90 14.68 -1.77
C ASP A 92 -10.98 13.57 -2.29
N ILE A 93 -10.08 13.03 -1.46
CA ILE A 93 -9.12 11.97 -1.86
C ILE A 93 -9.54 10.61 -1.32
N TRP A 94 -10.03 10.55 -0.08
CA TRP A 94 -10.32 9.28 0.60
C TRP A 94 -11.82 8.98 0.71
N GLY A 95 -12.69 9.93 0.39
CA GLY A 95 -14.13 9.77 0.54
C GLY A 95 -14.58 9.72 2.01
N ILE A 96 -13.73 10.15 2.95
CA ILE A 96 -14.05 10.10 4.39
C ILE A 96 -14.65 11.43 4.83
N THR A 97 -15.91 11.39 5.26
CA THR A 97 -16.68 12.56 5.71
C THR A 97 -17.17 12.46 7.16
N ASP A 98 -17.06 11.28 7.75
CA ASP A 98 -17.61 10.95 9.07
C ASP A 98 -16.99 9.65 9.62
N ALA A 99 -17.40 9.26 10.84
CA ALA A 99 -16.94 8.04 11.49
C ALA A 99 -17.29 6.74 10.74
N ARG A 100 -18.42 6.73 10.00
CA ARG A 100 -18.86 5.56 9.25
C ARG A 100 -17.96 5.33 8.03
N SER A 101 -17.78 6.35 7.21
CA SER A 101 -16.90 6.31 6.03
C SER A 101 -15.44 6.05 6.40
N TRP A 102 -14.99 6.52 7.58
CA TRP A 102 -13.72 6.11 8.18
C TRP A 102 -13.68 4.59 8.44
N GLY A 103 -14.66 4.05 9.18
CA GLY A 103 -14.71 2.62 9.51
C GLY A 103 -14.77 1.71 8.29
N GLU A 104 -15.55 2.08 7.27
CA GLU A 104 -15.62 1.38 5.99
C GLU A 104 -14.26 1.42 5.26
N THR A 105 -13.60 2.57 5.23
CA THR A 105 -12.28 2.72 4.61
C THR A 105 -11.21 1.89 5.30
N VAL A 106 -11.15 1.90 6.64
CA VAL A 106 -10.21 1.08 7.42
C VAL A 106 -10.43 -0.40 7.17
N THR A 107 -11.68 -0.85 7.21
CA THR A 107 -12.03 -2.25 6.97
C THR A 107 -11.51 -2.69 5.60
N ASN A 108 -11.78 -1.89 4.55
CA ASN A 108 -11.29 -2.18 3.20
C ASN A 108 -9.75 -2.26 3.14
N LEU A 109 -9.02 -1.39 3.85
CA LEU A 109 -7.56 -1.43 3.89
C LEU A 109 -7.02 -2.64 4.67
N LEU A 110 -7.66 -3.02 5.77
CA LEU A 110 -7.29 -4.21 6.54
C LEU A 110 -7.57 -5.51 5.76
N ASP A 111 -8.61 -5.53 4.94
CA ASP A 111 -8.90 -6.64 4.01
C ASP A 111 -7.95 -6.67 2.80
N ALA A 112 -7.09 -5.66 2.67
CA ALA A 112 -6.26 -5.41 1.51
C ALA A 112 -7.07 -5.30 0.21
N ALA A 113 -8.22 -4.62 0.27
CA ALA A 113 -9.15 -4.38 -0.82
C ALA A 113 -8.98 -3.00 -1.49
N GLY A 114 -7.99 -2.20 -1.09
CA GLY A 114 -7.83 -0.81 -1.53
C GLY A 114 -7.06 -0.64 -2.85
N GLY A 115 -6.41 -1.68 -3.36
CA GLY A 115 -5.71 -1.71 -4.66
C GLY A 115 -6.41 -2.58 -5.71
N ASP A 116 -5.92 -2.53 -6.95
CA ASP A 116 -6.47 -3.28 -8.09
C ASP A 116 -6.55 -4.80 -7.77
N PRO A 117 -7.77 -5.39 -7.77
CA PRO A 117 -7.95 -6.82 -7.54
C PRO A 117 -7.16 -7.71 -8.50
N ALA A 118 -7.00 -7.31 -9.76
CA ALA A 118 -6.34 -8.11 -10.77
C ALA A 118 -4.82 -8.24 -10.51
N VAL A 119 -4.20 -7.25 -9.88
CA VAL A 119 -2.81 -7.34 -9.39
C VAL A 119 -2.66 -8.45 -8.35
N LYS A 120 -3.57 -8.52 -7.38
CA LYS A 120 -3.56 -9.56 -6.34
C LYS A 120 -3.79 -10.94 -6.93
N VAL A 121 -4.69 -11.07 -7.90
CA VAL A 121 -4.93 -12.33 -8.63
C VAL A 121 -3.68 -12.77 -9.37
N ALA A 122 -3.05 -11.87 -10.13
CA ALA A 122 -1.85 -12.18 -10.91
C ALA A 122 -0.69 -12.64 -9.99
N LEU A 123 -0.41 -11.89 -8.93
CA LEU A 123 0.61 -12.24 -7.94
C LEU A 123 0.29 -13.53 -7.20
N GLY A 124 -0.98 -13.77 -6.85
CA GLY A 124 -1.43 -15.01 -6.21
C GLY A 124 -1.23 -16.24 -7.09
N ILE A 125 -1.47 -16.13 -8.40
CA ILE A 125 -1.16 -17.19 -9.36
C ILE A 125 0.33 -17.47 -9.41
N ARG A 126 1.17 -16.42 -9.46
CA ARG A 126 2.64 -16.57 -9.43
C ARG A 126 3.13 -17.23 -8.14
N GLN A 127 2.56 -16.86 -7.00
CA GLN A 127 2.89 -17.47 -5.70
C GLN A 127 2.54 -18.95 -5.66
N ARG A 128 1.36 -19.34 -6.15
CA ARG A 128 0.98 -20.76 -6.25
C ARG A 128 1.91 -21.54 -7.15
N TRP A 129 2.30 -20.96 -8.29
CA TRP A 129 3.30 -21.57 -9.18
C TRP A 129 4.63 -21.79 -8.44
N LEU A 130 5.15 -20.75 -7.79
CA LEU A 130 6.41 -20.83 -7.04
C LEU A 130 6.36 -21.93 -5.97
N ALA A 131 5.24 -22.06 -5.26
CA ALA A 131 5.05 -23.09 -4.24
C ALA A 131 5.05 -24.51 -4.81
N GLN A 132 4.60 -24.70 -6.06
CA GLN A 132 4.52 -26.00 -6.73
C GLN A 132 5.82 -26.36 -7.47
N ALA A 133 6.39 -25.42 -8.20
CA ALA A 133 7.55 -25.64 -9.06
C ALA A 133 8.89 -25.38 -8.34
N GLY A 134 8.90 -24.62 -7.24
CA GLY A 134 10.11 -24.23 -6.52
C GLY A 134 10.89 -23.06 -7.14
N PHE A 135 10.51 -22.60 -8.34
CA PHE A 135 11.08 -21.45 -9.03
C PHE A 135 9.98 -20.58 -9.66
N PRO A 136 10.22 -19.27 -9.84
CA PRO A 136 9.22 -18.39 -10.43
C PRO A 136 9.06 -18.65 -11.94
N PRO A 137 7.85 -18.53 -12.50
CA PRO A 137 7.64 -18.62 -13.94
C PRO A 137 8.29 -17.42 -14.65
N ASN A 138 8.77 -17.62 -15.87
CA ASN A 138 9.06 -16.50 -16.77
C ASN A 138 7.74 -15.83 -17.23
N LEU A 139 7.84 -14.66 -17.87
CA LEU A 139 6.65 -13.89 -18.26
C LEU A 139 5.69 -14.67 -19.18
N ALA A 140 6.21 -15.44 -20.14
CA ALA A 140 5.37 -16.23 -21.04
C ALA A 140 4.61 -17.33 -20.27
N GLN A 141 5.32 -18.09 -19.45
CA GLN A 141 4.74 -19.12 -18.58
C GLN A 141 3.70 -18.53 -17.63
N TRP A 142 3.97 -17.35 -17.07
CA TRP A 142 3.04 -16.68 -16.17
C TRP A 142 1.78 -16.20 -16.89
N ARG A 143 1.92 -15.63 -18.09
CA ARG A 143 0.78 -15.25 -18.94
C ARG A 143 -0.07 -16.46 -19.31
N ASP A 144 0.54 -17.58 -19.68
CA ASP A 144 -0.18 -18.82 -19.98
C ASP A 144 -0.91 -19.36 -18.75
N ALA A 145 -0.29 -19.31 -17.57
CA ALA A 145 -0.94 -19.69 -16.31
C ALA A 145 -2.13 -18.79 -15.97
N LEU A 146 -2.02 -17.48 -16.22
CA LEU A 146 -3.10 -16.51 -16.03
C LEU A 146 -4.26 -16.76 -16.99
N LEU A 147 -3.96 -17.03 -18.27
CA LEU A 147 -4.92 -17.40 -19.29
C LEU A 147 -5.69 -18.67 -18.89
N GLN A 148 -4.96 -19.71 -18.53
CA GLN A 148 -5.54 -21.00 -18.14
C GLN A 148 -6.41 -20.88 -16.89
N THR A 149 -5.87 -20.29 -15.81
CA THR A 149 -6.62 -20.09 -14.56
C THR A 149 -7.84 -19.20 -14.78
N GLY A 150 -7.71 -18.14 -15.59
CA GLY A 150 -8.82 -17.24 -15.91
C GLY A 150 -9.96 -17.97 -16.62
N ARG A 151 -9.64 -18.82 -17.60
CA ARG A 151 -10.66 -19.65 -18.29
C ARG A 151 -11.31 -20.67 -17.36
N GLU A 152 -10.54 -21.34 -16.52
CA GLU A 152 -11.04 -22.30 -15.52
C GLU A 152 -11.98 -21.64 -14.50
N CYS A 153 -11.69 -20.40 -14.12
CA CYS A 153 -12.53 -19.59 -13.24
C CYS A 153 -13.70 -18.89 -13.95
N GLY A 154 -13.85 -19.04 -15.27
CA GLY A 154 -14.93 -18.43 -16.05
C GLY A 154 -14.82 -16.91 -16.19
N PHE A 155 -13.60 -16.35 -16.14
CA PHE A 155 -13.38 -14.92 -16.41
C PHE A 155 -13.66 -14.59 -17.88
N SER A 156 -14.08 -13.36 -18.14
CA SER A 156 -14.25 -12.88 -19.51
C SER A 156 -12.89 -12.76 -20.22
N GLU A 157 -12.88 -12.87 -21.55
CA GLU A 157 -11.66 -12.70 -22.34
C GLU A 157 -11.02 -11.31 -22.15
N ILE A 158 -11.83 -10.28 -21.84
CA ILE A 158 -11.35 -8.95 -21.49
C ILE A 158 -10.57 -9.00 -20.17
N ALA A 159 -11.14 -9.58 -19.12
CA ALA A 159 -10.47 -9.69 -17.81
C ALA A 159 -9.19 -10.55 -17.89
N ILE A 160 -9.20 -11.59 -18.72
CA ILE A 160 -8.01 -12.42 -18.98
C ILE A 160 -6.91 -11.60 -19.69
N THR A 161 -7.29 -10.78 -20.67
CA THR A 161 -6.36 -9.87 -21.35
C THR A 161 -5.76 -8.85 -20.38
N GLU A 162 -6.58 -8.28 -19.50
CA GLU A 162 -6.14 -7.35 -18.45
C GLU A 162 -5.15 -8.00 -17.48
N LEU A 163 -5.39 -9.24 -17.04
CA LEU A 163 -4.45 -10.00 -16.21
C LEU A 163 -3.09 -10.17 -16.89
N GLY A 164 -3.09 -10.47 -18.20
CA GLY A 164 -1.86 -10.55 -19.00
C GLY A 164 -1.11 -9.22 -19.02
N ALA A 165 -1.80 -8.11 -19.28
CA ALA A 165 -1.21 -6.77 -19.26
C ALA A 165 -0.64 -6.41 -17.88
N ILE A 166 -1.34 -6.78 -16.79
CA ILE A 166 -0.87 -6.56 -15.42
C ILE A 166 0.41 -7.33 -15.12
N ALA A 167 0.55 -8.58 -15.58
CA ALA A 167 1.78 -9.36 -15.42
C ALA A 167 2.98 -8.67 -16.09
N GLU A 168 2.78 -8.09 -17.28
CA GLU A 168 3.81 -7.31 -17.96
C GLU A 168 4.18 -6.04 -17.19
N ARG A 169 3.17 -5.31 -16.68
CA ARG A 169 3.39 -4.12 -15.85
C ARG A 169 4.20 -4.44 -14.60
N ILE A 170 3.81 -5.49 -13.87
CA ILE A 170 4.54 -5.98 -12.70
C ILE A 170 5.99 -6.29 -13.08
N THR A 171 6.21 -7.02 -14.18
CA THR A 171 7.55 -7.39 -14.64
C THR A 171 8.42 -6.15 -14.94
N ARG A 172 7.84 -5.11 -15.57
CA ARG A 172 8.54 -3.84 -15.83
C ARG A 172 8.93 -3.11 -14.55
N TYR A 173 8.00 -2.98 -13.60
CA TYR A 173 8.32 -2.34 -12.31
C TYR A 173 9.33 -3.14 -11.50
N GLU A 174 9.24 -4.46 -11.47
CA GLU A 174 10.24 -5.30 -10.78
C GLU A 174 11.62 -5.15 -11.40
N ALA A 175 11.73 -5.12 -12.73
CA ALA A 175 12.99 -4.82 -13.40
C ALA A 175 13.54 -3.46 -12.98
N ARG A 176 12.69 -2.44 -12.88
CA ARG A 176 13.09 -1.10 -12.44
C ARG A 176 13.50 -1.07 -10.96
N LEU A 177 12.72 -1.68 -10.07
CA LEU A 177 13.03 -1.80 -8.65
C LEU A 177 14.36 -2.51 -8.40
N ARG A 178 14.71 -3.50 -9.23
CA ARG A 178 16.04 -4.13 -9.19
C ARG A 178 17.15 -3.18 -9.65
N ALA A 179 16.93 -2.48 -10.77
CA ALA A 179 17.91 -1.50 -11.27
C ALA A 179 18.19 -0.37 -10.26
N ASP A 180 17.18 0.04 -9.50
CA ASP A 180 17.28 1.09 -8.48
C ASP A 180 17.66 0.58 -7.08
N GLY A 181 17.91 -0.73 -6.92
CA GLY A 181 18.39 -1.34 -5.69
C GLY A 181 17.33 -1.58 -4.59
N VAL A 182 16.05 -1.45 -4.91
CA VAL A 182 14.93 -1.77 -4.00
C VAL A 182 14.76 -3.29 -3.86
N LEU A 183 14.96 -4.01 -4.96
CA LEU A 183 14.93 -5.47 -5.00
C LEU A 183 16.34 -6.04 -5.27
N PRO A 184 16.68 -7.21 -4.73
CA PRO A 184 17.89 -7.93 -5.14
C PRO A 184 17.79 -8.38 -6.61
N LEU A 185 18.91 -8.79 -7.22
CA LEU A 185 19.01 -9.11 -8.66
C LEU A 185 17.97 -10.12 -9.18
N GLU A 186 17.52 -11.04 -8.34
CA GLU A 186 16.48 -12.04 -8.66
C GLU A 186 15.23 -11.88 -7.76
N GLY A 187 15.15 -10.76 -7.05
CA GLY A 187 14.04 -10.44 -6.16
C GLY A 187 12.74 -10.22 -6.91
N LEU A 188 11.66 -10.71 -6.32
CA LEU A 188 10.29 -10.55 -6.81
C LEU A 188 9.40 -10.03 -5.69
N VAL A 189 8.39 -9.24 -6.05
CA VAL A 189 7.36 -8.81 -5.12
C VAL A 189 6.31 -9.92 -5.01
N HIS A 190 6.17 -10.50 -3.83
CA HIS A 190 5.21 -11.57 -3.60
C HIS A 190 3.78 -11.06 -3.48
N THR A 191 3.59 -9.88 -2.90
CA THR A 191 2.27 -9.29 -2.69
C THR A 191 2.36 -7.77 -2.46
N VAL A 192 1.29 -7.06 -2.77
CA VAL A 192 1.19 -5.59 -2.66
C VAL A 192 0.37 -5.11 -1.46
N ARG A 193 -0.02 -6.02 -0.55
CA ARG A 193 -0.87 -5.69 0.63
C ARG A 193 -0.26 -4.64 1.56
N ALA A 194 1.06 -4.51 1.58
CA ALA A 194 1.77 -3.45 2.30
C ALA A 194 1.26 -2.06 1.91
N PHE A 195 0.86 -1.86 0.65
CA PHE A 195 0.30 -0.59 0.21
C PHE A 195 -1.00 -0.25 0.94
N ASP A 196 -1.82 -1.24 1.28
CA ASP A 196 -3.07 -1.02 2.03
C ASP A 196 -2.78 -0.87 3.52
N TYR A 197 -1.96 -1.75 4.09
CA TYR A 197 -1.61 -1.72 5.51
C TYR A 197 -0.87 -0.44 5.90
N GLY A 198 0.05 0.03 5.05
CA GLY A 198 0.81 1.25 5.29
C GLY A 198 -0.02 2.54 5.18
N ARG A 199 -1.25 2.46 4.68
CA ARG A 199 -2.18 3.62 4.64
C ARG A 199 -3.02 3.71 5.92
N VAL A 200 -3.10 2.66 6.73
CA VAL A 200 -3.91 2.66 7.96
C VAL A 200 -3.36 3.61 9.02
N PRO A 201 -2.07 3.59 9.44
CA PRO A 201 -1.56 4.52 10.45
C PRO A 201 -1.72 6.02 10.14
N PRO A 202 -1.37 6.52 8.94
CA PRO A 202 -1.59 7.93 8.62
C PRO A 202 -3.07 8.29 8.58
N LEU A 203 -3.95 7.42 8.07
CA LEU A 203 -5.38 7.71 8.12
C LEU A 203 -5.92 7.68 9.56
N ALA A 204 -5.44 6.79 10.42
CA ALA A 204 -5.81 6.79 11.84
C ALA A 204 -5.43 8.11 12.51
N LEU A 205 -4.22 8.63 12.24
CA LEU A 205 -3.77 9.93 12.71
C LEU A 205 -4.69 11.07 12.23
N TRP A 206 -4.95 11.13 10.92
CA TRP A 206 -5.71 12.22 10.32
C TRP A 206 -7.18 12.20 10.72
N ASN A 207 -7.79 11.02 10.82
CA ASN A 207 -9.19 10.87 11.24
C ASN A 207 -9.39 11.12 12.73
N LEU A 208 -8.39 10.80 13.57
CA LEU A 208 -8.37 11.20 14.98
C LEU A 208 -8.37 12.74 15.13
N ARG A 209 -7.55 13.44 14.33
CA ARG A 209 -7.50 14.91 14.32
C ARG A 209 -8.77 15.54 13.76
N ALA A 210 -9.38 14.91 12.75
CA ALA A 210 -10.66 15.35 12.16
C ALA A 210 -11.87 15.06 13.06
N GLY A 211 -11.72 14.26 14.12
CA GLY A 211 -12.82 13.88 15.00
C GLY A 211 -13.73 12.79 14.44
N TYR A 212 -13.29 12.04 13.43
CA TYR A 212 -14.03 10.91 12.85
C TYR A 212 -13.76 9.59 13.56
N CYS A 213 -12.78 9.53 14.46
CA CYS A 213 -12.58 8.39 15.36
C CYS A 213 -11.97 8.79 16.69
N GLY A 214 -12.15 7.94 17.70
CA GLY A 214 -11.48 8.06 18.99
C GLY A 214 -10.07 7.46 19.00
N GLU A 215 -9.26 7.85 19.98
CA GLU A 215 -7.90 7.30 20.16
C GLU A 215 -7.89 5.75 20.29
N PRO A 216 -8.81 5.11 21.05
CA PRO A 216 -8.83 3.64 21.13
C PRO A 216 -9.09 2.95 19.78
N GLU A 217 -9.97 3.52 18.95
CA GLU A 217 -10.31 3.00 17.63
C GLU A 217 -9.13 3.16 16.66
N ALA A 218 -8.53 4.36 16.62
CA ALA A 218 -7.35 4.66 15.83
C ALA A 218 -6.19 3.72 16.20
N ARG A 219 -5.91 3.56 17.50
CA ARG A 219 -4.86 2.66 18.00
C ARG A 219 -5.12 1.21 17.62
N THR A 220 -6.36 0.75 17.71
CA THR A 220 -6.74 -0.62 17.33
C THR A 220 -6.50 -0.88 15.85
N ALA A 221 -6.94 0.03 14.98
CA ALA A 221 -6.74 -0.08 13.54
C ALA A 221 -5.24 -0.14 13.18
N VAL A 222 -4.42 0.71 13.80
CA VAL A 222 -2.96 0.69 13.60
C VAL A 222 -2.37 -0.67 13.99
N LEU A 223 -2.69 -1.18 15.18
CA LEU A 223 -2.17 -2.46 15.64
C LEU A 223 -2.61 -3.64 14.75
N GLN A 224 -3.86 -3.63 14.27
CA GLN A 224 -4.36 -4.63 13.32
C GLN A 224 -3.58 -4.60 12.00
N ALA A 225 -3.35 -3.41 11.43
CA ALA A 225 -2.55 -3.27 10.22
C ALA A 225 -1.10 -3.75 10.41
N GLY A 226 -0.49 -3.42 11.55
CA GLY A 226 0.85 -3.90 11.91
C GLY A 226 0.92 -5.42 12.04
N ALA A 227 -0.08 -6.04 12.69
CA ALA A 227 -0.17 -7.50 12.81
C ALA A 227 -0.35 -8.19 11.45
N LEU A 228 -1.18 -7.64 10.57
CA LEU A 228 -1.37 -8.15 9.21
C LEU A 228 -0.10 -8.01 8.36
N ALA A 229 0.61 -6.89 8.48
CA ALA A 229 1.91 -6.69 7.83
C ALA A 229 2.94 -7.73 8.32
N ALA A 230 3.06 -7.90 9.65
CA ALA A 230 3.97 -8.86 10.28
C ALA A 230 3.69 -10.33 9.90
N ALA A 231 2.44 -10.67 9.61
CA ALA A 231 2.05 -12.01 9.14
C ALA A 231 2.23 -12.21 7.63
N THR A 232 2.33 -11.13 6.86
CA THR A 232 2.39 -11.17 5.38
C THR A 232 3.82 -11.05 4.85
N TYR A 233 4.68 -10.30 5.55
CA TYR A 233 6.04 -9.95 5.10
C TYR A 233 7.10 -10.44 6.10
N ARG A 234 8.33 -10.63 5.63
CA ARG A 234 9.44 -11.18 6.43
C ARG A 234 10.54 -10.17 6.76
N SER A 235 10.54 -9.02 6.10
CA SER A 235 11.49 -7.94 6.34
C SER A 235 10.93 -6.58 5.93
N TRP A 236 11.58 -5.50 6.40
CA TRP A 236 11.29 -4.14 5.93
C TRP A 236 11.53 -3.98 4.43
N ASP A 237 12.53 -4.65 3.86
CA ASP A 237 12.83 -4.59 2.43
C ASP A 237 11.70 -5.21 1.59
N GLU A 238 11.21 -6.38 2.00
CA GLU A 238 10.08 -7.06 1.35
C GLU A 238 8.80 -6.22 1.48
N TYR A 239 8.55 -5.66 2.67
CA TYR A 239 7.45 -4.75 2.93
C TYR A 239 7.52 -3.50 2.05
N SER A 240 8.71 -2.90 1.94
CA SER A 240 8.94 -1.71 1.14
C SER A 240 8.70 -1.97 -0.35
N ALA A 241 9.23 -3.06 -0.90
CA ALA A 241 9.01 -3.42 -2.29
C ALA A 241 7.52 -3.67 -2.60
N GLY A 242 6.81 -4.34 -1.69
CA GLY A 242 5.35 -4.52 -1.76
C GLY A 242 4.58 -3.20 -1.73
N TYR A 243 4.98 -2.27 -0.86
CA TYR A 243 4.37 -0.94 -0.76
C TYR A 243 4.58 -0.14 -2.05
N ILE A 244 5.82 -0.07 -2.55
CA ILE A 244 6.15 0.69 -3.76
C ILE A 244 5.39 0.11 -4.95
N LEU A 245 5.44 -1.21 -5.16
CA LEU A 245 4.76 -1.83 -6.30
C LEU A 245 3.24 -1.58 -6.26
N GLY A 246 2.60 -1.73 -5.10
CA GLY A 246 1.18 -1.44 -4.95
C GLY A 246 0.84 0.01 -5.29
N ARG A 247 1.65 0.96 -4.83
CA ARG A 247 1.48 2.39 -5.12
C ARG A 247 1.59 2.71 -6.61
N VAL A 248 2.64 2.23 -7.27
CA VAL A 248 2.91 2.61 -8.66
C VAL A 248 1.95 1.94 -9.64
N LEU A 249 1.53 0.70 -9.37
CA LEU A 249 0.49 0.04 -10.17
C LEU A 249 -0.84 0.80 -10.12
N GLN A 250 -1.16 1.43 -8.99
CA GLN A 250 -2.39 2.20 -8.82
C GLN A 250 -2.34 3.60 -9.44
N PHE A 251 -1.19 4.27 -9.48
CA PHE A 251 -1.15 5.71 -9.83
C PHE A 251 -0.17 6.12 -10.93
N ASP A 252 0.87 5.32 -11.21
CA ASP A 252 2.00 5.77 -12.05
C ASP A 252 1.76 5.57 -13.55
N ASN A 253 0.86 4.67 -13.95
CA ASN A 253 0.55 4.37 -15.35
C ASN A 253 1.77 4.06 -16.24
N ASP A 254 2.85 3.53 -15.66
CA ASP A 254 4.10 3.15 -16.32
C ASP A 254 4.93 4.34 -16.82
N GLU A 255 4.68 5.53 -16.29
CA GLU A 255 5.43 6.74 -16.62
C GLU A 255 6.79 6.79 -15.92
N PHE A 256 6.99 6.03 -14.84
CA PHE A 256 8.12 6.15 -13.92
C PHE A 256 8.33 7.60 -13.46
N GLY A 257 7.22 8.29 -13.20
CA GLY A 257 7.19 9.70 -12.91
C GLY A 257 7.22 9.98 -11.42
N MET A 258 6.53 11.05 -11.01
CA MET A 258 6.53 11.51 -9.63
C MET A 258 6.08 10.45 -8.60
N TRP A 259 5.20 9.52 -8.99
CA TRP A 259 4.73 8.47 -8.08
C TRP A 259 5.84 7.46 -7.79
N TYR A 260 6.57 7.04 -8.82
CA TYR A 260 7.77 6.21 -8.68
C TYR A 260 8.89 6.93 -7.91
N ASP A 261 9.27 8.14 -8.36
CA ASP A 261 10.39 8.88 -7.79
C ASP A 261 10.22 9.15 -6.29
N THR A 262 9.03 9.58 -5.89
CA THR A 262 8.75 9.85 -4.47
C THR A 262 8.69 8.58 -3.64
N ALA A 263 8.25 7.45 -4.22
CA ALA A 263 8.27 6.16 -3.55
C ALA A 263 9.71 5.66 -3.34
N LEU A 264 10.56 5.79 -4.36
CA LEU A 264 11.97 5.44 -4.30
C LEU A 264 12.75 6.32 -3.32
N ALA A 265 12.52 7.63 -3.33
CA ALA A 265 13.14 8.55 -2.37
C ALA A 265 12.77 8.19 -0.93
N THR A 266 11.49 7.89 -0.69
CA THR A 266 10.99 7.47 0.62
C THR A 266 11.60 6.14 1.05
N HIS A 267 11.71 5.16 0.14
CA HIS A 267 12.39 3.91 0.40
C HIS A 267 13.82 4.16 0.88
N ARG A 268 14.61 4.95 0.14
CA ARG A 268 16.01 5.26 0.47
C ARG A 268 16.17 5.92 1.84
N VAL A 269 15.27 6.84 2.19
CA VAL A 269 15.27 7.44 3.53
C VAL A 269 14.99 6.38 4.59
N LEU A 270 13.95 5.58 4.41
CA LEU A 270 13.55 4.61 5.42
C LEU A 270 14.55 3.44 5.57
N THR A 271 15.17 2.97 4.49
CA THR A 271 16.17 1.89 4.55
C THR A 271 17.60 2.37 4.76
N GLY A 272 17.87 3.68 4.64
CA GLY A 272 19.22 4.25 4.73
C GLY A 272 19.49 5.10 5.96
N ASP A 273 18.51 5.87 6.45
CA ASP A 273 18.71 6.80 7.57
C ASP A 273 18.88 6.02 8.89
N PRO A 274 19.99 6.20 9.65
CA PRO A 274 20.19 5.54 10.94
C PRO A 274 19.10 5.83 11.99
N ALA A 275 18.42 6.97 11.89
CA ALA A 275 17.30 7.32 12.77
C ALA A 275 15.96 6.75 12.29
N SER A 276 15.94 6.02 11.17
CA SER A 276 14.72 5.44 10.62
C SER A 276 14.16 4.33 11.48
N PRO A 277 12.81 4.27 11.66
CA PRO A 277 12.19 3.14 12.32
C PRO A 277 12.52 1.80 11.65
N TRP A 278 12.75 1.75 10.34
CA TRP A 278 13.11 0.50 9.66
C TRP A 278 14.57 0.08 9.89
N ARG A 279 15.38 0.97 10.47
CA ARG A 279 16.77 0.70 10.89
C ARG A 279 16.89 0.46 12.39
N THR A 280 16.05 1.12 13.19
CA THR A 280 16.07 0.99 14.66
C THR A 280 15.15 -0.12 15.19
N LEU A 281 14.11 -0.50 14.44
CA LEU A 281 13.23 -1.62 14.77
C LEU A 281 13.55 -2.83 13.90
N ALA A 282 13.94 -3.94 14.54
CA ALA A 282 14.02 -5.22 13.84
C ALA A 282 12.63 -5.63 13.32
N TRP A 283 12.58 -6.29 12.16
CA TRP A 283 11.32 -6.84 11.68
C TRP A 283 10.83 -7.95 12.61
N GLN A 284 9.64 -7.79 13.19
CA GLN A 284 9.01 -8.79 14.04
C GLN A 284 8.03 -9.61 13.20
N ALA A 285 8.54 -10.66 12.55
CA ALA A 285 7.66 -11.60 11.84
C ALA A 285 6.75 -12.30 12.85
N ARG A 286 5.44 -12.30 12.59
CA ARG A 286 4.51 -13.19 13.30
C ARG A 286 4.33 -14.45 12.46
N PRO A 287 4.46 -15.65 13.04
CA PRO A 287 4.07 -16.86 12.32
C PRO A 287 2.59 -16.73 11.92
N ALA A 288 2.27 -17.12 10.68
CA ALA A 288 0.88 -17.14 10.24
C ALA A 288 0.06 -18.02 11.21
N PRO A 289 -1.17 -17.62 11.58
CA PRO A 289 -2.01 -18.46 12.42
C PRO A 289 -2.16 -19.82 11.75
N THR A 290 -1.78 -20.88 12.45
CA THR A 290 -2.02 -22.27 12.05
C THR A 290 -3.53 -22.44 11.85
N ARG A 291 -3.93 -22.79 10.62
CA ARG A 291 -5.31 -23.19 10.31
C ARG A 291 -5.62 -24.54 10.94
#